data_AF-A0A8K0CLL3-F1
#
_entry.id   AF-A0A8K0CLL3-F1
#
_cell.length_a   1.000
_cell.length_b   1.000
_cell.length_c   1.000
_cell.angle_alpha   90.00
_cell.angle_beta   90.00
_cell.angle_gamma   90.00
#
_symmetry.space_group_name_H-M   'P 1'
#
loop_
_entity.id
_entity.type
_entity.pdbx_description
1 polymer ?
#
loop_
_entity_poly.entity_id
_entity_poly.type
_entity_poly.pdbx_seq_one_letter_code
_entity_poly.pdbx_strand_id
1 'polypeptide(L)'
;VRGGSKIRNLLSHAIGEFPEVGSVVWTGFGPSVGKAITCAEIMKREFKDLHQITRICCRLVEEYWDPKIPELDQLVVKRKLPMIHILLSQQPLDSNELGYQGPDSTGQDADASHKRKSSKQSRTPVKEFAALGVDSKKRVKKSKQSRKSNTEQQSTSTDS
;
A
#
# COMPACT_ATOMS: atom_id res chain seq x y z
N VAL A 1 -5.18 2.39 11.65
CA VAL A 1 -5.24 2.29 10.18
C VAL A 1 -6.30 1.28 9.73
N ARG A 2 -7.25 1.68 8.88
CA ARG A 2 -8.35 0.80 8.39
C ARG A 2 -8.22 0.53 6.89
N GLY A 3 -8.97 -0.46 6.40
CA GLY A 3 -8.97 -0.86 4.98
C GLY A 3 -9.30 0.29 4.03
N GLY A 4 -10.27 1.13 4.37
CA GLY A 4 -10.65 2.31 3.57
C GLY A 4 -9.78 3.56 3.77
N SER A 5 -8.83 3.56 4.72
CA SER A 5 -8.02 4.74 4.99
C SER A 5 -7.08 5.07 3.80
N LYS A 6 -7.03 6.35 3.44
CA LYS A 6 -6.05 6.91 2.51
C LYS A 6 -4.77 7.23 3.28
N ILE A 7 -3.66 6.59 2.90
CA ILE A 7 -2.35 6.76 3.56
C ILE A 7 -1.95 8.23 3.66
N ARG A 8 -2.13 9.00 2.57
CA ARG A 8 -1.81 10.43 2.54
C ARG A 8 -2.50 11.20 3.67
N ASN A 9 -3.80 10.98 3.89
CA ASN A 9 -4.54 11.72 4.92
C ASN A 9 -4.05 11.36 6.33
N LEU A 10 -3.76 10.08 6.58
CA LEU A 10 -3.22 9.63 7.86
C LEU A 10 -1.86 10.24 8.16
N LEU A 11 -0.99 10.27 7.15
CA LEU A 11 0.35 10.85 7.27
C LEU A 11 0.31 12.36 7.42
N SER A 12 -0.52 13.07 6.65
CA SER A 12 -0.66 14.53 6.79
C SER A 12 -1.03 14.93 8.21
N HIS A 13 -1.94 14.18 8.86
CA HIS A 13 -2.31 14.41 10.25
C HIS A 13 -1.17 14.04 11.21
N ALA A 14 -0.62 12.83 11.09
CA ALA A 14 0.41 12.36 12.00
C ALA A 14 1.68 13.22 11.92
N ILE A 15 2.16 13.56 10.72
CA ILE A 15 3.34 14.41 10.52
C ILE A 15 3.10 15.82 11.08
N GLY A 16 1.88 16.36 10.94
CA GLY A 16 1.55 17.69 11.45
C GLY A 16 1.59 17.79 12.98
N GLU A 17 1.11 16.76 13.69
CA GLU A 17 1.04 16.75 15.16
C GLU A 17 2.29 16.17 15.84
N PHE A 18 3.05 15.34 15.14
CA PHE A 18 4.19 14.62 15.73
C PHE A 18 5.26 15.50 16.38
N PRO A 19 5.60 16.71 15.87
CA PRO A 19 6.57 17.60 16.53
C PRO A 19 6.17 18.01 17.95
N GLU A 20 4.86 18.14 18.22
CA GLU A 20 4.36 18.54 19.54
C GLU A 20 4.17 17.33 20.46
N VAL A 21 3.71 16.20 19.92
CA VAL A 21 3.39 14.99 20.70
C VAL A 21 4.62 14.11 20.96
N GLY A 22 5.57 14.06 20.00
CA GLY A 22 6.80 13.29 20.10
C GLY A 22 6.66 11.76 20.01
N SER A 23 5.44 11.23 19.84
CA SER A 23 5.20 9.80 19.66
C SER A 23 3.93 9.50 18.84
N VAL A 24 3.89 8.33 18.19
CA VAL A 24 2.73 7.88 17.41
C VAL A 24 2.61 6.36 17.42
N VAL A 25 1.38 5.83 17.42
CA VAL A 25 1.11 4.39 17.30
C VAL A 25 0.36 4.06 16.02
N TRP A 26 0.98 3.28 15.15
CA TRP A 26 0.35 2.72 13.95
C TRP A 26 -0.21 1.35 14.24
N THR A 27 -1.54 1.25 14.31
CA THR A 27 -2.24 -0.03 14.44
C THR A 27 -2.89 -0.44 13.12
N GLY A 28 -2.62 -1.66 12.65
CA GLY A 28 -3.25 -2.26 11.47
C GLY A 28 -3.65 -3.71 11.73
N PHE A 29 -4.74 -4.16 11.11
CA PHE A 29 -5.16 -5.56 11.22
C PHE A 29 -5.80 -6.05 9.93
N GLY A 30 -5.68 -7.35 9.65
CA GLY A 30 -6.10 -7.95 8.40
C GLY A 30 -5.51 -7.20 7.18
N PRO A 31 -6.32 -6.79 6.19
CA PRO A 31 -5.83 -6.11 5.00
C PRO A 31 -5.13 -4.76 5.23
N SER A 32 -5.27 -4.14 6.42
CA SER A 32 -4.66 -2.84 6.70
C SER A 32 -3.26 -2.90 7.33
N VAL A 33 -2.74 -4.10 7.64
CA VAL A 33 -1.40 -4.30 8.22
C VAL A 33 -0.33 -3.64 7.37
N GLY A 34 -0.30 -3.91 6.06
CA GLY A 34 0.70 -3.31 5.15
C GLY A 34 0.64 -1.78 5.10
N LYS A 35 -0.55 -1.19 5.24
CA LYS A 35 -0.71 0.28 5.30
C LYS A 35 -0.14 0.85 6.60
N ALA A 36 -0.33 0.17 7.73
CA ALA A 36 0.23 0.61 9.01
C ALA A 36 1.77 0.61 8.98
N ILE A 37 2.37 -0.45 8.42
CA ILE A 37 3.82 -0.53 8.20
C ILE A 37 4.27 0.62 7.28
N THR A 38 3.59 0.81 6.15
CA THR A 38 3.94 1.90 5.21
C THR A 38 3.90 3.27 5.87
N CYS A 39 2.92 3.53 6.75
CA CYS A 39 2.84 4.80 7.47
C CYS A 39 4.02 4.97 8.45
N ALA A 40 4.38 3.92 9.20
CA ALA A 40 5.54 3.94 10.09
C ALA A 40 6.86 4.18 9.33
N GLU A 41 7.05 3.50 8.19
CA GLU A 41 8.26 3.66 7.36
C GLU A 41 8.33 5.01 6.65
N ILE A 42 7.20 5.68 6.40
CA ILE A 42 7.23 7.08 5.94
C ILE A 42 7.59 8.00 7.11
N MET A 43 6.99 7.82 8.29
CA MET A 43 7.32 8.63 9.47
C MET A 43 8.82 8.60 9.82
N LYS A 44 9.48 7.44 9.76
CA LYS A 44 10.94 7.32 9.98
C LYS A 44 11.81 8.03 8.93
N ARG A 45 11.27 8.31 7.75
CA ARG A 45 11.97 9.11 6.72
C ARG A 45 11.83 10.61 6.99
N GLU A 46 10.68 11.03 7.49
CA GLU A 46 10.39 12.44 7.82
C GLU A 46 11.08 12.90 9.11
N PHE A 47 11.17 12.02 10.12
CA PHE A 47 11.79 12.31 11.40
C PHE A 47 12.96 11.36 11.66
N LYS A 48 14.12 11.92 11.99
CA LYS A 48 15.32 11.16 12.38
C LYS A 48 15.24 10.75 13.84
N ASP A 49 16.11 9.83 14.21
CA ASP A 49 16.34 9.42 15.60
C ASP A 49 15.11 8.88 16.34
N LEU A 50 14.24 8.13 15.64
CA LEU A 50 13.06 7.51 16.26
C LEU A 50 13.36 6.14 16.87
N HIS A 51 12.95 5.97 18.12
CA HIS A 51 12.85 4.68 18.78
C HIS A 51 11.55 3.97 18.36
N GLN A 52 11.62 2.68 18.10
CA GLN A 52 10.49 1.88 17.65
C GLN A 52 10.24 0.68 18.57
N ILE A 53 8.97 0.37 18.83
CA ILE A 53 8.55 -0.94 19.37
C ILE A 53 7.47 -1.52 18.46
N THR A 54 7.69 -2.73 17.97
CA THR A 54 6.71 -3.46 17.15
C THR A 54 6.15 -4.67 17.89
N ARG A 55 4.82 -4.72 18.05
CA ARG A 55 4.10 -5.85 18.61
C ARG A 55 3.16 -6.47 17.58
N ILE A 56 3.17 -7.79 17.48
CA ILE A 56 2.32 -8.57 16.57
C ILE A 56 1.37 -9.43 17.41
N CYS A 57 0.09 -9.43 17.05
CA CYS A 57 -0.94 -10.22 17.72
C CYS A 57 -2.04 -10.63 16.75
N CYS A 58 -3.08 -11.29 17.25
CA CYS A 58 -4.27 -11.65 16.48
C CYS A 58 -5.51 -11.05 17.14
N ARG A 59 -6.42 -10.53 16.32
CA ARG A 59 -7.74 -10.06 16.75
C ARG A 59 -8.82 -11.06 16.34
N LEU A 60 -9.67 -11.46 17.28
CA LEU A 60 -10.87 -12.23 16.97
C LEU A 60 -11.94 -11.31 16.36
N VAL A 61 -12.51 -11.73 15.24
CA VAL A 61 -13.64 -11.07 14.57
C VAL A 61 -14.76 -12.09 14.45
N GLU A 62 -15.96 -11.68 14.83
CA GLU A 62 -17.18 -12.47 14.70
C GLU A 62 -18.03 -11.85 13.60
N GLU A 63 -18.41 -12.65 12.62
CA GLU A 63 -19.29 -12.27 11.53
C GLU A 63 -20.62 -12.99 11.68
N TYR A 64 -21.67 -12.20 11.74
CA TYR A 64 -23.04 -12.66 11.89
C TYR A 64 -23.68 -12.66 10.50
N TRP A 65 -24.23 -13.79 10.10
CA TRP A 65 -24.87 -13.99 8.80
C TRP A 65 -26.33 -14.33 9.02
N ASP A 66 -27.21 -13.45 8.55
CA ASP A 66 -28.65 -13.64 8.67
C ASP A 66 -29.13 -14.74 7.71
N PRO A 67 -29.97 -15.66 8.19
CA PRO A 67 -30.50 -16.71 7.36
C PRO A 67 -31.52 -16.13 6.37
N LYS A 68 -31.59 -16.72 5.18
CA LYS A 68 -32.57 -16.34 4.15
C LYS A 68 -33.98 -16.84 4.47
N ILE A 69 -34.08 -17.82 5.36
CA ILE A 69 -35.31 -18.51 5.76
C ILE A 69 -35.54 -18.14 7.23
N PRO A 70 -36.70 -17.55 7.59
CA PRO A 70 -36.96 -17.02 8.94
C PRO A 70 -36.89 -18.04 10.07
N GLU A 71 -37.09 -19.32 9.77
CA GLU A 71 -37.10 -20.41 10.76
C GLU A 71 -35.70 -20.95 11.08
N LEU A 72 -34.65 -20.44 10.43
CA LEU A 72 -33.28 -20.86 10.69
C LEU A 72 -32.57 -19.94 11.69
N ASP A 73 -31.57 -20.49 12.38
CA ASP A 73 -30.70 -19.74 13.28
C ASP A 73 -29.66 -18.90 12.54
N GLN A 74 -29.24 -17.79 13.16
CA GLN A 74 -28.17 -16.93 12.67
C GLN A 74 -26.81 -17.65 12.74
N LEU A 75 -26.05 -17.62 11.63
CA LEU A 75 -24.72 -18.21 11.57
C LEU A 75 -23.66 -17.24 12.09
N VAL A 76 -22.87 -17.67 13.08
CA VAL A 76 -21.73 -16.91 13.61
C VAL A 76 -20.41 -17.53 13.17
N VAL A 77 -19.62 -16.78 12.39
CA VAL A 77 -18.29 -17.20 11.94
C VAL A 77 -17.22 -16.44 12.71
N LYS A 78 -16.34 -17.16 13.40
CA LYS A 78 -15.21 -16.58 14.14
C LYS A 78 -13.92 -16.67 13.32
N ARG A 79 -13.28 -15.53 13.03
CA ARG A 79 -11.99 -15.46 12.33
C ARG A 79 -10.94 -14.75 13.16
N LYS A 80 -9.71 -15.27 13.17
CA LYS A 80 -8.56 -14.58 13.75
C LYS A 80 -7.86 -13.77 12.66
N LEU A 81 -7.80 -12.46 12.82
CA LEU A 81 -7.10 -11.56 11.89
C LEU A 81 -5.72 -11.18 12.47
N PRO A 82 -4.64 -11.25 11.67
CA PRO A 82 -3.35 -10.76 12.11
C PRO A 82 -3.40 -9.26 12.36
N MET A 83 -2.70 -8.79 13.39
CA MET A 83 -2.67 -7.41 13.84
C MET A 83 -1.24 -7.00 14.18
N ILE A 84 -0.90 -5.75 13.89
CA ILE A 84 0.37 -5.14 14.20
C ILE A 84 0.15 -3.80 14.92
N HIS A 85 0.98 -3.52 15.90
CA HIS A 85 1.13 -2.23 16.55
C HIS A 85 2.59 -1.79 16.41
N ILE A 86 2.81 -0.60 15.87
CA ILE A 86 4.14 0.00 15.75
C ILE A 86 4.11 1.33 16.49
N LEU A 87 4.80 1.39 17.62
CA LEU A 87 5.06 2.63 18.34
C LEU A 87 6.33 3.26 17.76
N LEU A 88 6.29 4.56 17.47
CA LEU A 88 7.44 5.39 17.18
C LEU A 88 7.51 6.51 18.22
N SER A 89 8.70 6.80 18.74
CA SER A 89 8.93 7.78 19.80
C SER A 89 10.25 8.52 19.57
N GLN A 90 10.25 9.84 19.79
CA GLN A 90 11.50 10.63 19.86
C GLN A 90 12.24 10.39 21.19
N GLN A 91 11.49 10.06 22.25
CA GLN A 91 12.08 9.75 23.54
C GLN A 91 12.57 8.29 23.56
N PRO A 92 13.70 8.00 24.24
CA PRO A 92 14.20 6.65 24.41
C PRO A 92 13.13 5.73 25.01
N LEU A 93 13.05 4.51 24.46
CA LEU A 93 12.22 3.43 24.98
C LEU A 93 13.12 2.37 25.64
N ASP A 94 12.53 1.46 26.42
CA ASP A 94 13.28 0.35 27.02
C ASP A 94 13.87 -0.55 25.92
N SER A 95 15.20 -0.62 25.86
CA SER A 95 15.91 -1.42 24.88
C SER A 95 15.80 -2.93 25.11
N ASN A 96 15.33 -3.36 26.29
CA ASN A 96 15.11 -4.77 26.60
C ASN A 96 13.70 -5.25 26.22
N GLU A 97 12.81 -4.33 25.85
CA GLU A 97 11.45 -4.66 25.45
C GLU A 97 11.45 -5.45 24.13
N LEU A 98 10.66 -6.52 24.06
CA LEU A 98 10.55 -7.33 22.86
C LEU A 98 10.01 -6.50 21.68
N GLY A 99 10.69 -6.62 20.54
CA GLY A 99 10.33 -5.87 19.33
C GLY A 99 10.83 -4.43 19.33
N TYR A 100 11.66 -4.04 20.31
CA TYR A 100 12.39 -2.78 20.26
C TYR A 100 13.38 -2.73 19.08
N GLN A 101 13.42 -1.58 18.42
CA GLN A 101 14.40 -1.22 17.40
C GLN A 101 14.85 0.22 17.70
N GLY A 102 16.16 0.40 17.90
CA GLY A 102 16.75 1.72 18.11
C GLY A 102 16.74 2.56 16.84
N PRO A 103 17.07 3.85 16.96
CA PRO A 103 17.11 4.72 15.79
C PRO A 103 18.14 4.27 14.76
N ASP A 104 17.77 4.37 13.48
CA ASP A 104 18.59 3.90 12.37
C ASP A 104 19.91 4.69 12.33
N SER A 105 21.05 4.03 12.58
CA SER A 105 22.39 4.62 12.46
C SER A 105 22.81 4.88 10.99
N THR A 106 21.92 4.63 10.04
CA THR A 106 22.18 4.63 8.61
C THR A 106 21.96 6.01 7.99
N GLY A 107 22.91 6.91 8.26
CA GLY A 107 23.43 7.84 7.25
C GLY A 107 24.58 7.24 6.42
N GLN A 108 24.96 5.99 6.70
CA GLN A 108 25.94 5.23 5.95
C GLN A 108 25.28 3.95 5.45
N ASP A 109 24.49 4.08 4.38
CA ASP A 109 24.48 3.01 3.40
C ASP A 109 25.93 2.85 2.96
N ALA A 110 26.58 1.78 3.43
CA ALA A 110 27.70 1.21 2.71
C ALA A 110 27.25 1.10 1.26
N ASP A 111 27.91 1.84 0.37
CA ASP A 111 27.81 1.72 -1.07
C ASP A 111 28.18 0.28 -1.46
N ALA A 112 27.25 -0.65 -1.28
CA ALA A 112 27.24 -1.90 -2.02
C ALA A 112 26.75 -1.53 -3.41
N SER A 113 27.66 -0.90 -4.15
CA SER A 113 27.58 -0.52 -5.55
C SER A 113 27.31 -1.78 -6.38
N HIS A 114 26.04 -2.22 -6.38
CA HIS A 114 25.48 -3.05 -7.42
C HIS A 114 25.27 -2.12 -8.61
N LYS A 115 26.39 -1.85 -9.28
CA LYS A 115 26.45 -1.32 -10.63
C LYS A 115 25.65 -2.32 -11.47
N ARG A 116 24.34 -2.07 -11.64
CA ARG A 116 23.51 -2.78 -12.62
C ARG A 116 24.09 -2.41 -13.97
N LYS A 117 25.08 -3.17 -14.43
CA LYS A 117 25.50 -3.17 -15.83
C LYS A 117 24.25 -3.55 -16.61
N SER A 118 23.69 -2.59 -17.32
CA SER A 118 22.70 -2.82 -18.36
C SER A 118 23.39 -3.53 -19.52
N SER A 119 23.77 -4.80 -19.33
CA SER A 119 24.01 -5.68 -20.46
C SER A 119 22.64 -5.89 -21.12
N LYS A 120 22.40 -5.19 -22.23
CA LYS A 120 21.39 -5.57 -23.23
C LYS A 120 21.74 -6.96 -23.74
N GLN A 121 21.40 -8.00 -22.98
CA GLN A 121 21.36 -9.36 -23.48
C GLN A 121 19.92 -9.59 -23.94
N SER A 122 19.71 -9.35 -25.23
CA SER A 122 18.49 -9.71 -25.94
C SER A 122 18.31 -11.23 -25.90
N ARG A 123 17.65 -11.73 -24.86
CA ARG A 123 17.07 -13.08 -24.87
C ARG A 123 15.60 -12.94 -25.19
N THR A 124 15.31 -12.87 -26.48
CA THR A 124 13.97 -13.10 -27.01
C THR A 124 13.67 -14.61 -26.94
N PRO A 125 12.67 -15.07 -26.16
CA PRO A 125 12.18 -16.44 -26.26
C PRO A 125 11.18 -16.50 -27.41
N VAL A 126 11.65 -16.25 -28.63
CA VAL A 126 10.80 -16.26 -29.84
C VAL A 126 11.08 -17.51 -30.69
N LYS A 127 12.18 -18.23 -30.44
CA LYS A 127 12.57 -19.40 -31.24
C LYS A 127 12.01 -20.73 -30.74
N GLU A 128 11.51 -20.82 -29.51
CA GLU A 128 11.06 -22.11 -28.93
C GLU A 128 9.56 -22.39 -29.17
N PHE A 129 8.71 -21.36 -29.19
CA PHE A 129 7.27 -21.56 -29.41
C PHE A 129 6.89 -21.84 -30.88
N ALA A 130 7.76 -21.52 -31.84
CA ALA A 130 7.54 -21.86 -33.25
C ALA A 130 7.70 -23.38 -33.51
N ALA A 131 8.52 -24.06 -32.70
CA ALA A 131 8.74 -25.51 -32.82
C ALA A 131 7.52 -26.34 -32.36
N LEU A 132 6.56 -25.73 -31.67
CA LEU A 132 5.35 -26.38 -31.16
C LEU A 132 4.08 -26.03 -31.97
N GLY A 133 4.22 -25.38 -33.13
CA GLY A 133 3.12 -25.22 -34.10
C GLY A 133 1.93 -24.36 -33.64
N VAL A 134 2.12 -23.45 -32.69
CA VAL A 134 1.03 -22.58 -32.20
C VAL A 134 1.11 -21.20 -32.86
N ASP A 135 0.37 -21.03 -33.95
CA ASP A 135 0.28 -19.78 -34.71
C ASP A 135 -0.62 -18.77 -33.96
N SER A 136 -0.02 -17.69 -33.44
CA SER A 136 -0.77 -16.64 -32.72
C SER A 136 -0.66 -15.30 -33.46
N LYS A 137 -1.76 -14.96 -34.14
CA LYS A 137 -1.99 -13.72 -34.91
C LYS A 137 -1.65 -12.47 -34.08
N LYS A 138 -0.75 -11.64 -34.60
CA LYS A 138 -0.31 -10.38 -34.00
C LYS A 138 -1.45 -9.34 -33.99
N ARG A 139 -1.87 -8.94 -32.79
CA ARG A 139 -2.84 -7.86 -32.56
C ARG A 139 -2.20 -6.49 -32.78
N VAL A 140 -2.67 -5.75 -33.79
CA VAL A 140 -2.24 -4.38 -34.14
C VAL A 140 -2.61 -3.39 -33.03
N LYS A 141 -1.64 -2.61 -32.54
CA LYS A 141 -1.85 -1.49 -31.60
C LYS A 141 -2.20 -0.23 -32.40
N LYS A 142 -3.45 0.24 -32.28
CA LYS A 142 -3.91 1.51 -32.87
C LYS A 142 -3.52 2.67 -31.94
N SER A 143 -2.79 3.64 -32.47
CA SER A 143 -2.43 4.89 -31.80
C SER A 143 -3.67 5.79 -31.62
N LYS A 144 -3.83 6.37 -30.43
CA LYS A 144 -4.86 7.39 -30.16
C LYS A 144 -4.39 8.73 -30.69
N GLN A 145 -5.01 9.20 -31.77
CA GLN A 145 -4.84 10.53 -32.33
C GLN A 145 -5.78 11.49 -31.57
N SER A 146 -5.23 12.56 -31.00
CA SER A 146 -6.00 13.61 -30.32
C SER A 146 -6.87 14.37 -31.34
N ARG A 147 -8.18 14.39 -31.13
CA ARG A 147 -9.08 15.29 -31.86
C ARG A 147 -9.31 16.55 -31.03
N LYS A 148 -8.84 17.68 -31.54
CA LYS A 148 -9.32 19.03 -31.21
C LYS A 148 -10.74 19.15 -31.78
N SER A 149 -11.71 19.57 -30.98
CA SER A 149 -13.02 20.02 -31.46
C SER A 149 -13.03 21.55 -31.50
N ASN A 150 -13.10 22.07 -32.72
CA ASN A 150 -13.42 23.44 -33.07
C ASN A 150 -14.93 23.65 -32.81
N THR A 151 -15.32 24.78 -32.22
CA THR A 151 -16.72 25.21 -32.17
C THR A 151 -16.79 26.60 -32.75
N GLU A 152 -17.33 26.70 -33.96
CA GLU A 152 -17.88 27.94 -34.50
C GLU A 152 -19.20 27.64 -35.21
N GLN A 153 -20.24 28.37 -34.77
CA GLN A 153 -21.32 29.02 -35.55
C GLN A 153 -22.29 28.08 -36.33
N GLN A 154 -23.58 28.34 -36.50
CA GLN A 154 -24.49 29.47 -36.24
C GLN A 154 -25.95 28.94 -36.39
N SER A 155 -26.90 29.74 -35.89
CA SER A 155 -28.37 29.82 -36.16
C SER A 155 -28.91 29.19 -37.47
N THR A 156 -30.15 28.69 -37.58
CA THR A 156 -31.41 29.47 -37.62
C THR A 156 -32.70 28.61 -37.50
N SER A 157 -33.68 29.13 -36.73
CA SER A 157 -35.14 29.29 -36.96
C SER A 157 -36.12 28.16 -37.40
N THR A 158 -37.27 28.14 -36.69
CA THR A 158 -38.70 27.98 -37.16
C THR A 158 -39.15 26.61 -37.70
N ASP A 159 -40.38 26.10 -37.53
CA ASP A 159 -41.68 26.49 -36.94
C ASP A 159 -42.57 25.21 -36.95
N SER A 160 -43.61 25.18 -36.11
CA SER A 160 -44.83 24.33 -36.04
C SER A 160 -45.11 23.77 -34.65
#